data_AF-A0A355DN47-F1
#
_entry.id   AF-A0A355DN47-F1
#
_cell.length_a   1.000
_cell.length_b   1.000
_cell.length_c   1.000
_cell.angle_alpha   90.00
_cell.angle_beta   90.00
_cell.angle_gamma   90.00
#
_symmetry.space_group_name_H-M   'P 1'
#
loop_
_entity.id
_entity.type
_entity.pdbx_description
1 polymer ?
#
loop_
_entity_poly.entity_id
_entity_poly.type
_entity_poly.pdbx_seq_one_letter_code
_entity_poly.pdbx_strand_id
1 'polypeptide(L)' 'MTNLNQGKSELRLLREAAELTRSELGQRIGVSERQIYDWENGIKLPRIDRAVALARELGVSLQTMCRAIGIDVTGIPDEE' A
#
# COMPACT_ATOMS: atom_id res chain seq x y z
N MET A 1 -17.38 6.96 15.41
CA MET A 1 -17.29 7.47 14.03
C MET A 1 -15.88 8.02 13.85
N THR A 2 -14.95 7.19 13.38
CA THR A 2 -13.55 7.61 13.27
C THR A 2 -13.42 8.57 12.08
N ASN A 3 -12.90 9.77 12.36
CA ASN A 3 -12.64 10.83 11.40
C ASN A 3 -11.91 10.29 10.15
N LEU A 4 -12.57 10.35 8.99
CA LEU A 4 -11.94 10.25 7.68
C LEU A 4 -11.17 11.55 7.43
N ASN A 5 -10.03 11.69 8.11
CA ASN A 5 -9.16 12.86 7.95
C ASN A 5 -8.68 12.94 6.50
N GLN A 6 -8.88 14.10 5.89
CA GLN A 6 -8.51 14.46 4.52
C GLN A 6 -6.98 14.56 4.35
N GLY A 7 -6.28 13.44 4.45
CA GLY A 7 -4.85 13.29 4.16
C GLY A 7 -4.62 12.19 3.12
N LYS A 8 -3.54 12.28 2.35
CA LYS A 8 -3.11 11.17 1.48
C LYS A 8 -2.72 9.97 2.36
N SER A 9 -3.19 8.76 2.05
CA SER A 9 -2.75 7.55 2.75
C SER A 9 -1.27 7.28 2.52
N GLU A 10 -0.63 6.56 3.44
CA GLU A 10 0.79 6.19 3.31
C GLU A 10 1.06 5.38 2.04
N LEU A 11 0.17 4.44 1.68
CA LEU A 11 0.29 3.72 0.40
C LEU A 11 0.26 4.67 -0.81
N ARG A 12 -0.60 5.69 -0.77
CA ARG A 12 -0.65 6.73 -1.81
C ARG A 12 0.65 7.52 -1.87
N LEU A 13 1.21 7.88 -0.72
CA LEU A 13 2.49 8.60 -0.64
C LEU A 13 3.64 7.78 -1.21
N LEU A 14 3.71 6.48 -0.89
CA LEU A 14 4.71 5.57 -1.44
C LEU A 14 4.61 5.45 -2.96
N ARG A 15 3.39 5.31 -3.50
CA ARG A 15 3.17 5.28 -4.95
C ARG A 15 3.60 6.58 -5.62
N GLU A 16 3.22 7.72 -5.06
CA GLU A 16 3.58 9.03 -5.62
C GLU A 16 5.08 9.31 -5.54
N ALA A 17 5.76 8.84 -4.48
CA ALA A 17 7.22 8.91 -4.37
C ALA A 17 7.95 8.03 -5.40
N ALA A 18 7.31 6.95 -5.86
CA ALA A 18 7.77 6.14 -6.99
C ALA A 18 7.36 6.72 -8.36
N GLU A 19 6.76 7.92 -8.39
CA GLU A 19 6.29 8.62 -9.60
C GLU A 19 5.27 7.84 -10.44
N LEU A 20 4.53 6.91 -9.82
CA LEU A 20 3.54 6.08 -10.51
C LEU A 20 2.14 6.66 -10.37
N THR A 21 1.34 6.59 -11.43
CA THR A 21 -0.12 6.66 -11.35
C THR A 21 -0.70 5.36 -10.78
N ARG A 22 -1.96 5.39 -10.35
CA ARG A 22 -2.66 4.17 -9.88
C ARG A 22 -2.76 3.10 -10.97
N SER A 23 -2.97 3.52 -12.21
CA SER A 23 -3.08 2.62 -13.36
C SER A 23 -1.75 1.93 -13.63
N GLU A 24 -0.64 2.68 -13.62
CA GLU A 24 0.70 2.11 -13.81
C GLU A 24 1.06 1.12 -12.69
N LEU A 25 0.84 1.49 -11.42
CA LEU A 25 1.08 0.56 -10.31
C LEU A 25 0.23 -0.71 -10.44
N GLY A 26 -1.05 -0.55 -10.77
CA GLY A 26 -1.96 -1.67 -11.00
C GLY A 26 -1.45 -2.61 -12.09
N GLN A 27 -1.05 -2.06 -13.25
CA GLN A 27 -0.49 -2.83 -14.36
C GLN A 27 0.77 -3.60 -13.95
N ARG A 28 1.70 -2.96 -13.23
CA ARG A 28 2.97 -3.58 -12.81
C ARG A 28 2.77 -4.77 -11.87
N ILE A 29 1.77 -4.72 -11.00
CA ILE A 29 1.48 -5.82 -10.04
C ILE A 29 0.30 -6.71 -10.45
N GLY A 30 -0.22 -6.52 -11.67
CA GLY A 30 -1.30 -7.34 -12.25
C GLY A 30 -2.65 -7.21 -11.54
N VAL A 31 -3.06 -5.98 -11.21
CA VAL A 31 -4.38 -5.64 -10.64
C VAL A 31 -5.00 -4.42 -11.32
N SER A 32 -6.30 -4.22 -11.13
CA SER A 32 -6.98 -3.04 -11.67
C SER A 32 -6.63 -1.74 -10.92
N GLU A 33 -6.69 -0.60 -11.60
CA GLU A 33 -6.59 0.74 -10.98
C GLU A 33 -7.58 0.90 -9.81
N ARG A 34 -8.80 0.35 -9.99
CA ARG A 34 -9.87 0.37 -8.99
C ARG A 34 -9.44 -0.31 -7.68
N GLN A 35 -8.65 -1.38 -7.75
CA GLN A 35 -8.13 -2.05 -6.56
C GLN A 35 -7.08 -1.19 -5.85
N ILE A 36 -6.19 -0.51 -6.60
CA ILE A 36 -5.25 0.45 -6.00
C ILE A 36 -6.02 1.56 -5.28
N TYR A 37 -7.06 2.12 -5.90
CA TYR A 37 -7.93 3.10 -5.26
C TYR A 37 -8.58 2.54 -3.98
N ASP A 38 -9.14 1.33 -4.02
CA ASP A 38 -9.77 0.72 -2.82
C ASP A 38 -8.76 0.61 -1.66
N TRP A 39 -7.52 0.21 -1.95
CA TRP A 39 -6.47 0.08 -0.94
C TRP A 39 -5.99 1.42 -0.41
N GLU A 40 -5.78 2.41 -1.27
CA GLU A 40 -5.37 3.77 -0.86
C GLU A 40 -6.41 4.48 0.00
N ASN A 41 -7.70 4.14 -0.16
CA ASN A 41 -8.79 4.75 0.60
C ASN A 41 -9.24 3.87 1.78
N GLY A 42 -8.56 2.74 2.05
CA GLY A 42 -8.93 1.81 3.12
C GLY A 42 -10.30 1.14 2.94
N ILE A 43 -10.87 1.17 1.73
CA ILE A 43 -12.16 0.52 1.40
C ILE A 43 -11.99 -1.01 1.45
N LYS A 44 -10.84 -1.49 0.98
CA LYS A 44 -10.43 -2.89 1.08
C LYS A 44 -8.96 -2.97 1.46
N LEU A 45 -8.57 -4.09 2.01
CA LEU A 45 -7.16 -4.43 2.19
C LEU A 45 -6.67 -5.34 1.06
N PRO A 46 -5.41 -5.18 0.61
CA PRO A 46 -4.80 -6.17 -0.27
C PRO A 46 -4.64 -7.51 0.45
N ARG A 47 -4.73 -8.61 -0.30
CA ARG A 47 -4.30 -9.91 0.21
C ARG A 47 -2.78 -9.92 0.38
N ILE A 48 -2.27 -10.86 1.18
CA ILE A 48 -0.83 -10.91 1.52
C ILE A 48 0.08 -11.01 0.29
N ASP A 49 -0.30 -11.78 -0.73
CA ASP A 49 0.42 -11.87 -2.00
C ASP A 49 0.54 -10.50 -2.70
N ARG A 50 -0.49 -9.66 -2.58
CA ARG A 50 -0.52 -8.31 -3.14
C ARG A 50 0.22 -7.29 -2.29
N ALA A 51 0.20 -7.43 -0.96
CA ALA A 51 1.07 -6.63 -0.08
C ALA A 51 2.55 -6.89 -0.40
N VAL A 52 2.94 -8.15 -0.61
CA VAL A 52 4.31 -8.50 -1.05
C VAL A 52 4.64 -7.91 -2.41
N ALA A 53 3.71 -7.97 -3.39
CA ALA A 53 3.93 -7.37 -4.70
C ALA A 53 4.08 -5.84 -4.64
N LEU A 54 3.24 -5.17 -3.83
CA LEU A 54 3.33 -3.73 -3.59
C LEU A 54 4.67 -3.35 -2.95
N ALA A 55 5.10 -4.09 -1.93
CA ALA A 55 6.36 -3.84 -1.22
C ALA A 55 7.55 -3.90 -2.20
N ARG A 56 7.59 -4.94 -3.03
CA ARG A 56 8.64 -5.12 -4.06
C ARG A 56 8.61 -4.01 -5.10
N GLU A 57 7.44 -3.71 -5.66
CA GLU A 57 7.30 -2.70 -6.71
C GLU A 57 7.64 -1.29 -6.22
N LEU A 58 7.28 -0.96 -4.97
CA LEU A 58 7.54 0.36 -4.38
C LEU A 58 8.87 0.44 -3.63
N GLY A 59 9.67 -0.63 -3.63
CA GLY A 59 11.01 -0.65 -3.04
C GLY A 59 11.04 -0.45 -1.52
N VAL A 60 10.04 -0.96 -0.80
CA VAL A 60 9.94 -0.85 0.68
C VAL A 60 9.91 -2.23 1.34
N SER A 61 10.26 -2.29 2.63
CA SER A 61 10.11 -3.54 3.40
C SER A 61 8.64 -3.93 3.52
N LEU A 62 8.38 -5.25 3.65
CA LEU A 62 7.02 -5.74 3.87
C LEU A 62 6.43 -5.13 5.16
N GLN A 63 7.26 -4.90 6.18
CA GLN A 63 6.84 -4.24 7.41
C GLN A 63 6.34 -2.80 7.14
N THR A 64 7.05 -2.03 6.31
CA THR A 64 6.62 -0.70 5.89
C THR A 64 5.31 -0.75 5.10
N MET A 65 5.17 -1.73 4.19
CA MET A 65 3.94 -1.92 3.44
C MET A 65 2.74 -2.27 4.35
N CYS A 66 2.94 -3.13 5.35
CA CYS A 66 1.91 -3.48 6.32
C CYS A 66 1.40 -2.24 7.09
N ARG A 67 2.30 -1.39 7.58
CA ARG A 67 1.92 -0.10 8.20
C ARG A 67 1.12 0.77 7.24
N ALA A 68 1.58 0.87 5.99
CA ALA A 68 0.97 1.72 4.98
C ALA A 68 -0.47 1.34 4.60
N ILE A 69 -0.85 0.07 4.83
CA ILE A 69 -2.22 -0.44 4.64
C ILE A 69 -2.98 -0.62 5.96
N GLY A 70 -2.46 -0.10 7.07
CA GLY A 70 -3.15 -0.07 8.37
C GLY A 70 -3.02 -1.34 9.21
N ILE A 71 -2.01 -2.18 8.96
CA ILE A 71 -1.69 -3.35 9.79
C ILE A 71 -0.63 -2.96 10.81
N ASP A 72 -0.94 -3.16 12.10
CA ASP A 72 0.02 -2.99 13.17
C ASP A 72 1.07 -4.12 13.13
N VAL A 73 2.33 -3.73 13.15
CA VAL A 73 3.50 -4.60 13.09
C VAL A 73 4.46 -4.33 14.25
N THR A 74 3.99 -3.65 15.30
CA THR A 74 4.77 -3.36 16.50
C THR A 74 5.34 -4.65 17.11
N GLY A 75 6.64 -4.67 17.34
CA GLY A 75 7.34 -5.82 17.91
C GLY A 75 7.67 -6.96 16.94
N ILE A 76 7.31 -6.84 15.66
CA ILE A 76 7.78 -7.76 14.61
C ILE A 76 9.20 -7.33 14.21
N PRO A 77 10.20 -8.22 14.20
CA PRO A 77 11.53 -7.89 13.68
C PRO A 77 11.47 -7.67 12.17
N ASP A 78 12.21 -6.68 11.65
CA ASP A 78 12.44 -6.57 10.20
C ASP A 78 13.54 -7.56 9.78
N GLU A 79 13.61 -7.89 8.49
CA GLU A 79 14.74 -8.68 7.96
C GLU A 79 16.02 -7.83 8.07
N GLU A 80 17.10 -8.41 8.63
CA GLU A 80 18.42 -7.76 8.84
C GLU A 80 19.08 -7.30 7.53
#